data_AF-Q87IQ6-F1
#
_entry.id   AF-Q87IQ6-F1
#
_cell.length_a   1.000
_cell.length_b   1.000
_cell.length_c   1.000
_cell.angle_alpha   90.00
_cell.angle_beta   90.00
_cell.angle_gamma   90.00
#
_symmetry.space_group_name_H-M   'P 1'
#
loop_
_entity.id
_entity.type
_entity.pdbx_description
1 polymer ?
#
loop_
_entity_poly.entity_id
_entity_poly.type
_entity_poly.pdbx_seq_one_letter_code
_entity_poly.pdbx_strand_id
1 'polypeptide(L)'
;MTPLSELIKQMGIKKIPFVDEHKAAKKRWLKEQAPLFARVCENKPATNPVLHLLGLLTKSHIEASALYEQHAHSTQQMQKVLADTLGDEQADKFTNQSAEDLVLITHLWLFTQGYLNMDFSLAHDHAEQTQNTLQHELVIKRIDVDAFRTELMQSFYLGKEANPTASNGFFGWLKRLFSS
;
A
#
# COMPACT_ATOMS: atom_id res chain seq x y z
N MET A 1 -18.48 -7.70 -16.05
CA MET A 1 -17.57 -6.83 -15.29
C MET A 1 -16.78 -7.70 -14.31
N THR A 2 -15.45 -7.60 -14.27
CA THR A 2 -14.63 -8.33 -13.29
C THR A 2 -14.74 -7.66 -11.92
N PRO A 3 -15.14 -8.37 -10.85
CA PRO A 3 -15.16 -7.81 -9.50
C PRO A 3 -13.77 -7.32 -9.04
N LEU A 4 -13.71 -6.30 -8.18
CA LEU A 4 -12.47 -5.74 -7.65
C LEU A 4 -11.54 -6.82 -7.06
N SER A 5 -12.10 -7.72 -6.25
CA SER A 5 -11.36 -8.82 -5.61
C SER A 5 -10.74 -9.79 -6.62
N GLU A 6 -11.43 -10.05 -7.74
CA GLU A 6 -10.95 -10.93 -8.79
C GLU A 6 -9.91 -10.23 -9.67
N LEU A 7 -10.09 -8.93 -9.97
CA LEU A 7 -9.08 -8.14 -10.69
C LEU A 7 -7.75 -8.13 -9.93
N ILE A 8 -7.78 -7.84 -8.62
CA ILE A 8 -6.58 -7.81 -7.77
C ILE A 8 -5.90 -9.18 -7.71
N LYS A 9 -6.67 -10.26 -7.74
CA LYS A 9 -6.14 -11.63 -7.78
C LYS A 9 -5.48 -11.92 -9.13
N GLN A 10 -6.10 -11.55 -10.24
CA GLN A 10 -5.56 -11.73 -11.60
C GLN A 10 -4.26 -10.94 -11.81
N MET A 11 -4.16 -9.74 -11.23
CA MET A 11 -2.95 -8.92 -11.26
C MET A 11 -1.81 -9.50 -10.42
N GLY A 12 -2.02 -10.50 -9.56
CA GLY A 12 -0.94 -11.11 -8.78
C GLY A 12 -0.54 -10.37 -7.50
N ILE A 13 -1.40 -9.47 -6.98
CA ILE A 13 -1.14 -8.66 -5.77
C ILE A 13 -0.86 -9.48 -4.50
N LYS A 14 -1.20 -10.77 -4.47
CA LYS A 14 -0.89 -11.68 -3.35
C LYS A 14 0.62 -11.90 -3.14
N LYS A 15 1.48 -11.44 -4.05
CA LYS A 15 2.94 -11.55 -3.93
C LYS A 15 3.57 -10.48 -3.04
N ILE A 16 2.80 -9.47 -2.59
CA ILE A 16 3.31 -8.41 -1.72
C ILE A 16 3.25 -8.91 -0.26
N PRO A 17 4.39 -9.04 0.45
CA PRO A 17 4.44 -9.58 1.82
C PRO A 17 3.48 -8.89 2.78
N PHE A 18 3.55 -7.56 2.87
CA PHE A 18 2.66 -6.76 3.71
C PHE A 18 1.17 -7.04 3.45
N VAL A 19 0.76 -7.14 2.19
CA VAL A 19 -0.65 -7.38 1.84
C VAL A 19 -1.11 -8.79 2.23
N ASP A 20 -0.22 -9.78 2.24
CA ASP A 20 -0.55 -11.13 2.71
C ASP A 20 -0.61 -11.23 4.23
N GLU A 21 0.23 -10.48 4.94
CA GLU A 21 0.21 -10.41 6.41
C GLU A 21 -1.03 -9.65 6.92
N HIS A 22 -1.40 -8.56 6.25
CA HIS A 22 -2.48 -7.66 6.67
C HIS A 22 -3.85 -7.98 6.01
N LYS A 23 -4.29 -9.24 6.11
CA LYS A 23 -5.54 -9.75 5.48
C LYS A 23 -6.80 -9.00 5.91
N ALA A 24 -6.85 -8.55 7.16
CA ALA A 24 -8.00 -7.84 7.71
C ALA A 24 -8.17 -6.45 7.06
N ALA A 25 -7.09 -5.67 6.98
CA ALA A 25 -7.07 -4.38 6.30
C ALA A 25 -7.43 -4.53 4.81
N LYS A 26 -6.82 -5.52 4.13
CA LYS A 26 -7.16 -5.85 2.73
C LYS A 26 -8.64 -6.15 2.53
N LYS A 27 -9.23 -6.99 3.38
CA LYS A 27 -10.65 -7.37 3.29
C LYS A 27 -11.56 -6.16 3.51
N ARG A 28 -11.20 -5.28 4.45
CA ARG A 28 -11.92 -4.05 4.75
C ARG A 28 -11.93 -3.11 3.56
N TRP A 29 -10.74 -2.76 3.04
CA TRP A 29 -10.61 -1.89 1.87
C TRP A 29 -11.34 -2.45 0.65
N LEU A 30 -11.21 -3.75 0.36
CA LEU A 30 -11.94 -4.41 -0.73
C LEU A 30 -13.45 -4.27 -0.59
N LYS A 31 -13.99 -4.46 0.61
CA LYS A 31 -15.43 -4.37 0.88
C LYS A 31 -15.93 -2.94 0.69
N GLU A 32 -15.18 -1.96 1.19
CA GLU A 32 -15.53 -0.54 1.14
C GLU A 32 -15.48 0.00 -0.29
N GLN A 33 -14.47 -0.38 -1.07
CA GLN A 33 -14.24 0.19 -2.40
C GLN A 33 -14.94 -0.55 -3.54
N ALA A 34 -15.38 -1.80 -3.32
CA ALA A 34 -16.04 -2.60 -4.36
C ALA A 34 -17.27 -1.93 -5.01
N PRO A 35 -18.19 -1.28 -4.27
CA PRO A 35 -19.34 -0.61 -4.87
C PRO A 35 -18.94 0.54 -5.81
N LEU A 36 -17.95 1.35 -5.38
CA LEU A 36 -17.46 2.46 -6.20
C LEU A 36 -16.74 1.94 -7.45
N PHE A 37 -15.90 0.91 -7.29
CA PHE A 37 -15.22 0.27 -8.42
C PHE A 37 -16.21 -0.26 -9.47
N ALA A 38 -17.26 -0.95 -9.03
CA ALA A 38 -18.29 -1.46 -9.93
C ALA A 38 -18.95 -0.32 -10.71
N ARG A 39 -19.37 0.73 -10.01
CA ARG A 39 -20.01 1.91 -10.61
C ARG A 39 -19.13 2.61 -11.63
N VAL A 40 -17.83 2.81 -11.37
CA VAL A 40 -16.94 3.47 -12.33
C VAL A 40 -16.66 2.60 -13.57
N CYS A 41 -16.59 1.28 -13.40
CA CYS A 41 -16.47 0.34 -14.52
C CYS A 41 -17.73 0.36 -15.40
N GLU A 42 -18.92 0.39 -14.80
CA GLU A 42 -20.19 0.47 -15.53
C GLU A 42 -20.35 1.80 -16.27
N ASN A 43 -19.95 2.91 -15.65
CA ASN A 43 -20.04 4.24 -16.27
C ASN A 43 -19.05 4.43 -17.43
N LYS A 44 -17.91 3.72 -17.41
CA LYS A 44 -16.85 3.81 -18.43
C LYS A 44 -16.38 2.42 -18.86
N PRO A 45 -17.24 1.65 -19.56
CA PRO A 45 -16.98 0.24 -19.83
C PRO A 45 -15.87 -0.01 -20.86
N ALA A 46 -15.54 0.99 -21.68
CA ALA A 46 -14.46 0.91 -22.67
C ALA A 46 -13.06 1.13 -22.06
N THR A 47 -12.97 1.64 -20.82
CA THR A 47 -11.70 1.87 -20.14
C THR A 47 -11.21 0.60 -19.46
N ASN A 48 -9.91 0.32 -19.56
CA ASN A 48 -9.29 -0.83 -18.91
C ASN A 48 -9.57 -0.80 -17.38
N PRO A 49 -10.11 -1.89 -16.78
CA PRO A 49 -10.37 -1.96 -15.34
C PRO A 49 -9.17 -1.64 -14.43
N VAL A 50 -7.94 -1.89 -14.88
CA VAL A 50 -6.73 -1.55 -14.12
C VAL A 50 -6.53 -0.03 -14.02
N LEU A 51 -6.96 0.74 -15.02
CA LEU A 51 -6.94 2.21 -14.95
C LEU A 51 -8.00 2.75 -13.98
N HIS A 52 -9.17 2.10 -13.91
CA HIS A 52 -10.17 2.41 -12.88
C HIS A 52 -9.65 2.09 -11.48
N LEU A 53 -8.93 0.98 -11.33
CA LEU A 53 -8.28 0.61 -10.08
C LEU A 53 -7.22 1.65 -9.67
N LEU A 54 -6.39 2.11 -10.61
CA LEU A 54 -5.43 3.18 -10.36
C LEU A 54 -6.11 4.43 -9.81
N GLY A 55 -7.18 4.91 -10.47
CA GLY A 55 -7.92 6.08 -9.99
C GLY A 55 -8.54 5.89 -8.60
N LEU A 56 -9.06 4.69 -8.32
CA LEU A 56 -9.61 4.32 -7.02
C LEU A 56 -8.53 4.31 -5.92
N LEU A 57 -7.34 3.79 -6.22
CA LEU A 57 -6.20 3.76 -5.31
C LEU A 57 -5.63 5.15 -5.06
N THR A 58 -5.52 6.00 -6.09
CA THR A 58 -5.13 7.40 -5.93
C THR A 58 -6.10 8.12 -4.99
N LYS A 59 -7.41 7.95 -5.18
CA LYS A 59 -8.43 8.51 -4.27
C LYS A 59 -8.26 7.95 -2.85
N SER A 60 -8.13 6.63 -2.71
CA SER A 60 -7.99 5.96 -1.41
C SER A 60 -6.75 6.43 -0.67
N HIS A 61 -5.64 6.67 -1.38
CA HIS A 61 -4.39 7.14 -0.80
C HIS A 61 -4.52 8.56 -0.24
N ILE A 62 -5.15 9.47 -1.00
CA ILE A 62 -5.44 10.84 -0.54
C ILE A 62 -6.30 10.81 0.74
N GLU A 63 -7.37 10.01 0.73
CA GLU A 63 -8.28 9.90 1.87
C GLU A 63 -7.61 9.28 3.10
N ALA A 64 -6.84 8.20 2.92
CA ALA A 64 -6.13 7.54 4.01
C ALA A 64 -5.02 8.40 4.59
N SER A 65 -4.30 9.17 3.75
CA SER A 65 -3.29 10.13 4.20
C SER A 65 -3.92 11.21 5.07
N ALA A 66 -5.00 11.83 4.59
CA ALA A 66 -5.74 12.84 5.35
C ALA A 66 -6.31 12.30 6.67
N LEU A 67 -6.85 11.07 6.65
CA LEU A 67 -7.40 10.43 7.84
C LEU A 67 -6.31 10.13 8.88
N TYR A 68 -5.15 9.63 8.44
CA TYR A 68 -4.01 9.41 9.33
C TYR A 68 -3.54 10.73 9.95
N GLU A 69 -3.35 11.78 9.14
CA GLU A 69 -2.89 13.09 9.62
C GLU A 69 -3.87 13.71 10.61
N GLN A 70 -5.18 13.61 10.35
CA GLN A 70 -6.22 14.11 11.24
C GLN A 70 -6.19 13.42 12.62
N HIS A 71 -5.82 12.14 12.66
CA HIS A 71 -5.81 11.35 13.90
C HIS A 71 -4.42 11.20 14.53
N ALA A 72 -3.35 11.62 13.84
CA ALA A 72 -1.98 11.41 14.27
C ALA A 72 -1.78 11.90 15.71
N HIS A 73 -2.10 13.16 16.02
CA HIS A 73 -1.90 13.70 17.37
C HIS A 73 -2.62 12.90 18.46
N SER A 74 -3.89 12.53 18.24
CA SER A 74 -4.67 11.77 19.22
C SER A 74 -4.13 10.36 19.43
N THR A 75 -3.73 9.68 18.36
CA THR A 75 -3.14 8.33 18.43
C THR A 75 -1.79 8.35 19.14
N GLN A 76 -0.98 9.40 18.93
CA GLN A 76 0.31 9.58 19.60
C GLN A 76 0.16 9.74 21.11
N GLN A 77 -0.80 10.57 21.55
CA GLN A 77 -1.08 10.73 22.97
C GLN A 77 -1.59 9.42 23.59
N MET A 78 -2.43 8.68 22.87
CA MET A 78 -2.91 7.37 23.33
C MET A 78 -1.75 6.37 23.47
N GLN A 79 -0.86 6.27 22.49
CA GLN A 79 0.31 5.39 22.55
C GLN A 79 1.24 5.75 23.71
N LYS A 80 1.44 7.05 23.97
CA LYS A 80 2.22 7.50 25.14
C LYS A 80 1.58 7.04 26.45
N VAL A 81 0.27 7.24 26.61
CA VAL A 81 -0.44 6.77 27.82
C VAL A 81 -0.36 5.25 27.97
N LEU A 82 -0.46 4.50 26.87
CA LEU A 82 -0.34 3.05 26.88
C LEU A 82 1.08 2.61 27.28
N ALA A 83 2.11 3.23 26.75
CA ALA A 83 3.51 2.97 27.12
C ALA A 83 3.76 3.28 28.60
N ASP A 84 3.29 4.45 29.07
CA ASP A 84 3.42 4.88 30.46
C ASP A 84 2.68 3.95 31.44
N THR A 85 1.59 3.30 31.00
CA THR A 85 0.73 2.47 31.87
C THR A 85 1.07 0.98 31.81
N LEU A 86 1.40 0.45 30.63
CA LEU A 86 1.55 -0.98 30.36
C LEU A 86 3.00 -1.41 30.08
N GLY A 87 3.91 -0.43 29.94
CA GLY A 87 5.26 -0.65 29.43
C GLY A 87 5.29 -0.85 27.90
N ASP A 88 6.44 -0.55 27.31
CA ASP A 88 6.64 -0.55 25.85
C ASP A 88 6.23 -1.88 25.19
N GLU A 89 6.55 -3.03 25.80
CA GLU A 89 6.25 -4.36 25.25
C GLU A 89 4.75 -4.63 25.01
N GLN A 90 3.87 -4.07 25.84
CA GLN A 90 2.42 -4.24 25.68
C GLN A 90 1.81 -3.11 24.86
N ALA A 91 2.40 -1.92 24.87
CA ALA A 91 1.96 -0.78 24.05
C ALA A 91 2.16 -1.06 22.56
N ASP A 92 3.25 -1.75 22.18
CA ASP A 92 3.55 -2.11 20.78
C ASP A 92 2.50 -3.06 20.14
N LYS A 93 1.65 -3.69 20.95
CA LYS A 93 0.53 -4.51 20.45
C LYS A 93 -0.66 -3.68 19.97
N PHE A 94 -0.70 -2.39 20.28
CA PHE A 94 -1.74 -1.49 19.80
C PHE A 94 -1.39 -0.96 18.41
N THR A 95 -2.11 -1.47 17.41
CA THR A 95 -1.92 -1.08 16.01
C THR A 95 -2.72 0.18 15.68
N ASN A 96 -2.03 1.19 15.15
CA ASN A 96 -2.68 2.34 14.53
C ASN A 96 -3.33 1.92 13.19
N GLN A 97 -4.66 1.77 13.20
CA GLN A 97 -5.41 1.26 12.06
C GLN A 97 -5.35 2.17 10.83
N SER A 98 -5.34 3.51 11.01
CA SER A 98 -5.22 4.43 9.88
C SER A 98 -3.83 4.39 9.25
N ALA A 99 -2.79 4.14 10.05
CA ALA A 99 -1.45 3.89 9.53
C ALA A 99 -1.39 2.58 8.73
N GLU A 100 -1.94 1.49 9.28
CA GLU A 100 -2.01 0.19 8.58
C GLU A 100 -2.74 0.31 7.24
N ASP A 101 -3.87 1.02 7.20
CA ASP A 101 -4.63 1.23 5.97
C ASP A 101 -3.86 2.06 4.95
N LEU A 102 -3.17 3.14 5.38
CA LEU A 102 -2.35 3.95 4.49
C LEU A 102 -1.22 3.12 3.88
N VAL A 103 -0.49 2.33 4.68
CA VAL A 103 0.59 1.45 4.18
C VAL A 103 0.05 0.44 3.17
N LEU A 104 -1.06 -0.23 3.52
CA LEU A 104 -1.73 -1.18 2.62
C LEU A 104 -2.08 -0.54 1.28
N ILE A 105 -2.73 0.63 1.32
CA ILE A 105 -3.17 1.34 0.11
C ILE A 105 -1.97 1.75 -0.73
N THR A 106 -0.89 2.25 -0.12
CA THR A 106 0.34 2.62 -0.83
C THR A 106 0.97 1.41 -1.53
N HIS A 107 1.05 0.24 -0.88
CA HIS A 107 1.52 -0.98 -1.54
C HIS A 107 0.68 -1.35 -2.78
N LEU A 108 -0.64 -1.34 -2.64
CA LEU A 108 -1.56 -1.64 -3.75
C LEU A 108 -1.41 -0.61 -4.90
N TRP A 109 -1.24 0.66 -4.54
CA TRP A 109 -1.09 1.77 -5.47
C TRP A 109 0.21 1.70 -6.25
N LEU A 110 1.34 1.55 -5.57
CA LEU A 110 2.66 1.41 -6.21
C LEU A 110 2.73 0.15 -7.07
N PHE A 111 2.16 -0.97 -6.60
CA PHE A 111 2.02 -2.17 -7.42
C PHE A 111 1.25 -1.90 -8.70
N THR A 112 0.11 -1.21 -8.61
CA THR A 112 -0.72 -0.90 -9.79
C THR A 112 0.03 0.04 -10.75
N GLN A 113 0.78 1.01 -10.23
CA GLN A 113 1.64 1.89 -11.05
C GLN A 113 2.72 1.07 -11.78
N GLY A 114 3.39 0.16 -11.10
CA GLY A 114 4.37 -0.74 -11.69
C GLY A 114 3.76 -1.67 -12.74
N TYR A 115 2.60 -2.25 -12.44
CA TYR A 115 1.83 -3.08 -13.38
C TYR A 115 1.47 -2.31 -14.65
N LEU A 116 1.20 -1.01 -14.54
CA LEU A 116 0.91 -0.16 -15.70
C LEU A 116 2.16 0.38 -16.40
N ASN A 117 3.37 -0.02 -15.98
CA ASN A 117 4.66 0.51 -16.46
C ASN A 117 4.73 2.05 -16.37
N MET A 118 4.19 2.63 -15.30
CA MET A 118 4.31 4.06 -15.04
C MET A 118 5.75 4.46 -14.69
N ASP A 119 6.02 5.76 -14.69
CA ASP A 119 7.34 6.30 -14.40
C ASP A 119 7.82 5.93 -12.99
N PHE A 120 9.09 5.50 -12.90
CA PHE A 120 9.69 5.09 -11.64
C PHE A 120 9.88 6.25 -10.66
N SER A 121 10.26 7.43 -11.17
CA SER A 121 10.51 8.60 -10.32
C SER A 121 9.22 9.04 -9.64
N LEU A 122 8.11 9.00 -10.36
CA LEU A 122 6.78 9.27 -9.79
C LEU A 122 6.42 8.27 -8.67
N ALA A 123 6.66 6.97 -8.89
CA ALA A 123 6.41 5.95 -7.86
C ALA A 123 7.30 6.15 -6.62
N HIS A 124 8.56 6.54 -6.83
CA HIS A 124 9.49 6.88 -5.75
C HIS A 124 9.00 8.08 -4.94
N ASP A 125 8.57 9.16 -5.58
CA ASP A 125 8.03 10.35 -4.90
C ASP A 125 6.80 9.99 -4.04
N HIS A 126 5.92 9.13 -4.53
CA HIS A 126 4.76 8.64 -3.77
C HIS A 126 5.15 7.77 -2.56
N ALA A 127 6.18 6.95 -2.70
CA ALA A 127 6.71 6.16 -1.59
C ALA A 127 7.33 7.06 -0.51
N GLU A 128 8.13 8.05 -0.93
CA GLU A 128 8.71 9.05 -0.04
C GLU A 128 7.65 9.91 0.66
N GLN A 129 6.60 10.33 -0.05
CA GLN A 129 5.49 11.05 0.56
C GLN A 129 4.82 10.22 1.67
N THR A 130 4.53 8.95 1.40
CA THR A 130 3.91 8.06 2.40
C THR A 130 4.82 7.87 3.61
N GLN A 131 6.12 7.66 3.38
CA GLN A 131 7.14 7.57 4.43
C GLN A 131 7.15 8.84 5.31
N ASN A 132 7.15 10.03 4.69
CA ASN A 132 7.15 11.30 5.39
C ASN A 132 5.88 11.49 6.23
N THR A 133 4.70 11.15 5.69
CA THR A 133 3.45 11.16 6.43
C THR A 133 3.52 10.23 7.65
N LEU A 134 4.09 9.03 7.49
CA LEU A 134 4.17 8.02 8.56
C LEU A 134 5.40 8.15 9.46
N GLN A 135 6.22 9.19 9.33
CA GLN A 135 7.51 9.33 10.03
C GLN A 135 7.43 9.04 11.53
N HIS A 136 6.39 9.55 12.20
CA HIS A 136 6.20 9.33 13.62
C HIS A 136 5.90 7.86 13.98
N GLU A 137 5.03 7.20 13.21
CA GLU A 137 4.69 5.80 13.41
C GLU A 137 5.93 4.92 13.22
N LEU A 138 6.76 5.23 12.20
CA LEU A 138 8.00 4.50 11.92
C LEU A 138 9.00 4.64 13.08
N VAL A 139 9.12 5.83 13.68
CA VAL A 139 9.99 6.07 14.84
C VAL A 139 9.53 5.27 16.06
N ILE A 140 8.23 5.29 16.36
CA ILE A 140 7.68 4.52 17.50
C ILE A 140 7.93 3.03 17.32
N LYS A 141 7.65 2.50 16.12
CA LYS A 141 7.85 1.07 15.81
C LYS A 141 9.30 0.69 15.57
N ARG A 142 10.23 1.65 15.66
CA ARG A 142 11.67 1.47 15.41
C ARG A 142 11.94 0.84 14.04
N ILE A 143 11.14 1.22 13.04
CA ILE A 143 11.28 0.78 11.66
C ILE A 143 12.29 1.71 10.99
N ASP A 144 13.29 1.11 10.32
CA ASP A 144 14.23 1.87 9.51
C ASP A 144 13.51 2.52 8.31
N VAL A 145 13.71 3.82 8.17
CA VAL A 145 12.97 4.65 7.22
C VAL A 145 13.32 4.28 5.77
N ASP A 146 14.59 3.99 5.49
CA ASP A 146 15.05 3.61 4.16
C ASP A 146 14.62 2.17 3.79
N ALA A 147 14.64 1.26 4.77
CA ALA A 147 14.11 -0.09 4.61
C ALA A 147 12.61 -0.06 4.30
N PHE A 148 11.84 0.77 5.00
CA PHE A 148 10.41 0.94 4.76
C PHE A 148 10.12 1.46 3.34
N ARG A 149 10.85 2.49 2.89
CA ARG A 149 10.71 2.99 1.51
C ARG A 149 11.09 1.94 0.48
N THR A 150 12.13 1.16 0.75
CA THR A 150 12.55 0.04 -0.10
C THR A 150 11.45 -1.01 -0.21
N GLU A 151 10.79 -1.34 0.90
CA GLU A 151 9.65 -2.27 0.95
C GLU A 151 8.46 -1.75 0.12
N LEU A 152 8.13 -0.46 0.24
CA LEU A 152 7.10 0.18 -0.60
C LEU A 152 7.46 0.05 -2.09
N MET A 153 8.69 0.39 -2.47
CA MET A 153 9.16 0.32 -3.85
C MET A 153 9.26 -1.11 -4.40
N GLN A 154 9.46 -2.11 -3.54
CA GLN A 154 9.37 -3.52 -3.93
C GLN A 154 8.00 -3.84 -4.57
N SER A 155 6.92 -3.18 -4.10
CA SER A 155 5.59 -3.40 -4.66
C SER A 155 5.47 -2.90 -6.10
N PHE A 156 6.09 -1.76 -6.42
CA PHE A 156 6.18 -1.27 -7.80
C PHE A 156 6.89 -2.30 -8.69
N TYR A 157 8.01 -2.85 -8.25
CA TYR A 157 8.72 -3.86 -9.03
C TYR A 157 7.94 -5.15 -9.20
N LEU A 158 7.27 -5.64 -8.15
CA LEU A 158 6.38 -6.79 -8.24
C LEU A 158 5.23 -6.55 -9.23
N GLY A 159 4.69 -5.33 -9.25
CA GLY A 159 3.68 -4.91 -10.22
C GLY A 159 4.20 -5.00 -11.65
N LYS A 160 5.40 -4.45 -11.88
CA LYS A 160 6.07 -4.47 -13.19
C LYS A 160 6.33 -5.90 -13.68
N GLU A 161 6.79 -6.78 -12.81
CA GLU A 161 6.99 -8.20 -13.12
C GLU A 161 5.68 -8.94 -13.42
N ALA A 162 4.59 -8.54 -12.76
CA ALA A 162 3.29 -9.16 -12.96
C ALA A 162 2.60 -8.74 -14.26
N ASN A 163 3.08 -7.68 -14.92
CA ASN A 163 2.55 -7.27 -16.21
C ASN A 163 2.91 -8.29 -17.30
N PRO A 164 1.92 -8.91 -17.98
CA PRO A 164 2.17 -9.90 -19.04
C PRO A 164 2.99 -9.39 -20.22
N THR A 165 3.03 -8.07 -20.46
CA THR A 165 3.80 -7.47 -21.56
C THR A 165 5.26 -7.18 -21.20
N ALA A 166 5.66 -7.35 -19.93
CA ALA A 166 7.01 -7.03 -19.44
C ALA A 166 8.06 -8.13 -19.69
N SER A 167 7.82 -9.04 -20.65
CA SER A 167 8.64 -10.25 -20.84
C SER A 167 10.14 -9.95 -21.00
N ASN A 168 10.94 -10.51 -20.07
CA ASN A 168 12.33 -10.99 -20.19
C ASN A 168 13.51 -10.24 -19.51
N GLY A 169 13.31 -9.21 -18.69
CA GLY A 169 14.46 -8.43 -18.15
C GLY A 169 14.87 -8.65 -16.69
N PHE A 170 13.92 -8.92 -15.78
CA PHE A 170 14.06 -8.42 -14.40
C PHE A 170 14.41 -9.48 -13.32
N PHE A 171 14.15 -10.76 -13.57
CA PHE A 171 14.54 -11.86 -12.65
C PHE A 171 16.04 -11.90 -12.33
N GLY A 172 16.88 -11.30 -13.18
CA GLY A 172 18.33 -11.15 -12.94
C GLY A 172 18.71 -10.01 -11.99
N TRP A 173 17.87 -8.98 -11.84
CA TRP A 173 18.15 -7.84 -10.96
C TRP A 173 17.75 -8.12 -9.52
N LEU A 174 16.56 -8.70 -9.29
CA LEU A 174 16.07 -9.00 -7.95
C LEU A 174 16.97 -10.01 -7.21
N LYS A 175 17.50 -11.00 -7.94
CA LYS A 175 18.48 -11.96 -7.39
C LYS A 175 19.77 -11.31 -6.88
N ARG A 176 20.15 -10.14 -7.41
CA ARG A 176 21.38 -9.42 -7.00
C ARG A 176 21.20 -8.58 -5.73
N LEU A 177 19.98 -8.19 -5.39
CA LEU A 177 19.70 -7.41 -4.18
C LEU A 177 19.55 -8.27 -2.92
N PHE A 178 19.10 -9.53 -3.07
CA PHE A 178 18.96 -10.47 -1.94
C PHE A 178 20.12 -11.46 -1.82
N SER A 179 21.19 -11.30 -2.61
CA SER A 179 22.40 -12.13 -2.55
C SER A 179 23.63 -11.36 -2.05
N SER A 180 23.44 -10.27 -1.31
CA SER A 180 24.52 -9.56 -0.62
C SER A 180 24.36 -9.62 0.89
#